data_AF-A0A511NLM7-F1
#
_entry.id   AF-A0A511NLM7-F1
#
_cell.length_a   1.000
_cell.length_b   1.000
_cell.length_c   1.000
_cell.angle_alpha   90.00
_cell.angle_beta   90.00
_cell.angle_gamma   90.00
#
_symmetry.space_group_name_H-M   'P 1'
#
loop_
_entity.id
_entity.type
_entity.pdbx_description
1 polymer ?
#
loop_
_entity_poly.entity_id
_entity_poly.type
_entity_poly.pdbx_seq_one_letter_code
_entity_poly.pdbx_strand_id
1 'polypeptide(L)'
;MVNMKKEWWTLLAVILLPLLSLFSYIGYITFSDKRTNKEVFLDMVILDKFHEKIDSIYRVKKQHNGLIISGNNKSIGCPFVNCEEKLSVGDSVSKDSGSLKLEHYRDGKLLEVLDYNDIYIREGW
;
A
#
# COMPACT_ATOMS: atom_id res chain seq x y z
N MET A 1 6.56 56.69 -6.88
CA MET A 1 5.77 55.90 -7.86
C MET A 1 6.35 54.49 -7.80
N VAL A 2 5.69 53.62 -7.04
CA VAL A 2 6.11 52.23 -6.88
C VAL A 2 6.06 51.56 -8.26
N ASN A 3 7.18 50.96 -8.68
CA ASN A 3 7.29 50.38 -10.00
C ASN A 3 6.49 49.05 -10.02
N MET A 4 5.16 49.15 -10.18
CA MET A 4 4.22 48.03 -10.02
C MET A 4 4.65 46.78 -10.79
N LYS A 5 5.28 46.92 -11.95
CA LYS A 5 5.80 45.79 -12.72
C LYS A 5 6.84 44.97 -11.94
N LYS A 6 7.76 45.62 -11.23
CA LYS A 6 8.86 44.95 -10.51
C LYS A 6 8.36 44.19 -9.29
N GLU A 7 7.40 44.75 -8.56
CA GLU A 7 6.80 44.10 -7.38
C GLU A 7 5.95 42.89 -7.74
N TRP A 8 5.21 42.96 -8.85
CA TRP A 8 4.47 41.82 -9.40
C TRP A 8 5.38 40.63 -9.72
N TRP A 9 6.54 40.88 -10.35
CA TRP A 9 7.53 39.82 -10.62
C TRP A 9 8.14 39.25 -9.33
N THR A 10 8.39 40.08 -8.32
CA THR A 10 8.90 39.60 -7.03
C THR A 10 7.87 38.72 -6.33
N LEU A 11 6.60 39.12 -6.30
CA LEU A 11 5.52 38.32 -5.70
C LEU A 11 5.31 37.00 -6.45
N LEU A 12 5.35 37.02 -7.78
CA LEU A 12 5.30 35.82 -8.60
C LEU A 12 6.47 34.88 -8.31
N ALA A 13 7.69 35.41 -8.19
CA ALA A 13 8.87 34.60 -7.87
C ALA A 13 8.75 33.95 -6.49
N VAL A 14 8.29 34.68 -5.47
CA VAL A 14 8.12 34.16 -4.10
C VAL A 14 7.12 33.00 -4.03
N ILE A 15 6.13 32.94 -4.93
CA ILE A 15 5.14 31.86 -4.99
C ILE A 15 5.60 30.73 -5.94
N LEU A 16 6.09 31.09 -7.12
CA LEU A 16 6.44 30.11 -8.16
C LEU A 16 7.73 29.34 -7.85
N LEU A 17 8.74 29.95 -7.24
CA LEU A 17 9.98 29.25 -6.87
C LEU A 17 9.74 28.09 -5.89
N PRO A 18 9.02 28.26 -4.76
CA PRO A 18 8.75 27.15 -3.87
C PRO A 18 7.88 26.08 -4.55
N LEU A 19 6.90 26.46 -5.38
CA LEU A 19 6.12 25.48 -6.15
C LEU A 19 6.97 24.70 -7.17
N LEU A 20 7.82 25.38 -7.94
CA LEU A 20 8.73 24.75 -8.91
C LEU A 20 9.73 23.84 -8.22
N SER A 21 10.29 24.27 -7.08
CA SER A 21 11.21 23.43 -6.30
C SER A 21 10.51 22.20 -5.72
N LEU A 22 9.27 22.34 -5.24
CA LEU A 22 8.46 21.21 -4.75
C LEU A 22 8.20 20.20 -5.87
N PHE A 23 7.73 20.64 -7.04
CA PHE A 23 7.49 19.75 -8.16
C PHE A 23 8.77 19.12 -8.71
N SER A 24 9.87 19.87 -8.74
CA SER A 24 11.17 19.35 -9.16
C SER A 24 11.68 18.27 -8.19
N TYR A 25 11.49 18.48 -6.89
CA TYR A 25 11.85 17.50 -5.86
C TYR A 25 11.00 16.23 -5.95
N ILE A 26 9.68 16.37 -6.08
CA ILE A 26 8.78 15.22 -6.28
C ILE A 26 9.16 14.46 -7.54
N GLY A 27 9.39 15.15 -8.66
CA GLY A 27 9.84 14.54 -9.91
C GLY A 27 11.18 13.82 -9.74
N TYR A 28 12.15 14.44 -9.07
CA TYR A 28 13.44 13.81 -8.79
C TYR A 28 13.28 12.51 -8.00
N ILE A 29 12.47 12.49 -6.95
CA ILE A 29 12.21 11.26 -6.18
C ILE A 29 11.57 10.19 -7.07
N THR A 30 10.53 10.55 -7.82
CA THR A 30 9.81 9.59 -8.69
C THR A 30 10.70 8.99 -9.78
N PHE A 31 11.62 9.77 -10.37
CA PHE A 31 12.52 9.28 -11.42
C PHE A 31 13.82 8.64 -10.90
N SER A 32 14.26 9.01 -9.70
CA SER A 32 15.47 8.43 -9.09
C SER A 32 15.20 7.13 -8.35
N ASP A 33 13.95 6.85 -7.97
CA ASP A 33 13.56 5.57 -7.42
C ASP A 33 13.62 4.49 -8.50
N LYS A 34 14.60 3.60 -8.39
CA LYS A 34 14.81 2.47 -9.30
C LYS A 34 14.07 1.21 -8.85
N ARG A 35 13.38 1.27 -7.71
CA ARG A 35 12.67 0.12 -7.18
C ARG A 35 11.47 -0.21 -8.06
N THR A 36 11.22 -1.50 -8.20
CA THR A 36 10.02 -2.02 -8.84
C THR A 36 8.78 -1.72 -7.99
N ASN A 37 7.60 -1.69 -8.61
CA ASN A 37 6.35 -1.53 -7.84
C ASN A 37 6.19 -2.64 -6.80
N LYS A 38 6.71 -3.84 -7.11
CA LYS A 38 6.77 -4.95 -6.16
C LYS A 38 7.61 -4.64 -4.93
N GLU A 39 8.83 -4.13 -5.09
CA GLU A 39 9.70 -3.79 -3.95
C GLU A 39 9.06 -2.73 -3.07
N VAL A 40 8.48 -1.68 -3.66
CA VAL A 40 7.77 -0.64 -2.91
C VAL A 40 6.60 -1.21 -2.12
N PHE A 41 5.83 -2.13 -2.70
CA PHE A 41 4.74 -2.80 -2.01
C PHE A 41 5.21 -3.68 -0.87
N LEU A 42 6.27 -4.48 -1.07
CA LEU A 42 6.83 -5.34 -0.03
C LEU A 42 7.37 -4.51 1.15
N ASP A 43 8.03 -3.37 0.86
CA ASP A 43 8.50 -2.43 1.89
C ASP A 43 7.34 -1.83 2.71
N MET A 44 6.18 -1.59 2.08
CA MET A 44 5.00 -1.12 2.81
C MET A 44 4.41 -2.22 3.70
N VAL A 45 4.28 -3.43 3.17
CA VAL A 45 3.57 -4.52 3.86
C VAL A 45 4.44 -5.23 4.90
N ILE A 46 5.76 -5.21 4.79
CA ILE A 46 6.65 -5.89 5.75
C ILE A 46 6.41 -5.41 7.18
N LEU A 47 6.07 -4.13 7.38
CA LEU A 47 5.83 -3.55 8.69
C LEU A 47 4.43 -3.86 9.26
N ASP A 48 3.48 -4.28 8.43
CA ASP A 48 2.11 -4.56 8.85
C ASP A 48 2.03 -5.76 9.79
N LYS A 49 1.39 -5.57 10.94
CA LYS A 49 1.12 -6.63 11.92
C LYS A 49 -0.37 -6.96 11.96
N PHE A 50 -0.71 -8.23 11.76
CA PHE A 50 -2.08 -8.71 11.71
C PHE A 50 -2.20 -10.06 12.44
N HIS A 51 -2.97 -10.11 13.53
CA HIS A 51 -3.27 -11.37 14.25
C HIS A 51 -4.73 -11.34 14.63
N GLU A 52 -5.58 -11.75 13.69
CA GLU A 52 -7.02 -11.64 13.90
C GLU A 52 -7.72 -12.87 13.30
N LYS A 53 -8.88 -13.15 13.88
CA LYS A 53 -9.87 -14.04 13.27
C LYS A 53 -10.61 -13.26 12.19
N ILE A 54 -10.86 -13.89 11.04
CA ILE A 54 -11.58 -13.29 9.94
C ILE A 54 -13.07 -13.20 10.31
N ASP A 55 -13.56 -11.99 10.48
CA ASP A 55 -14.97 -11.70 10.73
C ASP A 55 -15.72 -11.39 9.44
N SER A 56 -15.04 -10.77 8.47
CA SER A 56 -15.63 -10.48 7.16
C SER A 56 -14.60 -10.44 6.05
N ILE A 57 -15.06 -10.80 4.85
CA ILE A 57 -14.32 -10.66 3.59
C ILE A 57 -15.23 -9.88 2.64
N TYR A 58 -14.73 -8.77 2.10
CA TYR A 58 -15.53 -7.93 1.21
C TYR A 58 -14.70 -7.29 0.10
N ARG A 59 -15.35 -7.02 -1.03
CA ARG A 59 -14.73 -6.35 -2.18
C ARG A 59 -14.83 -4.84 -2.07
N VAL A 60 -13.75 -4.15 -2.36
CA VAL A 60 -13.70 -2.68 -2.41
C VAL A 60 -14.26 -2.21 -3.74
N LYS A 61 -15.46 -1.63 -3.75
CA LYS A 61 -16.13 -1.15 -4.98
C LYS A 61 -15.30 -0.15 -5.81
N LYS A 62 -14.36 0.58 -5.19
CA LYS A 62 -13.54 1.62 -5.82
C LYS A 62 -12.13 1.17 -6.23
N GLN A 63 -11.68 -0.02 -5.82
CA GLN A 63 -10.41 -0.60 -6.26
C GLN A 63 -10.73 -1.83 -7.12
N HIS A 64 -10.28 -1.83 -8.37
CA HIS A 64 -10.48 -2.93 -9.32
C HIS A 64 -10.16 -4.29 -8.66
N ASN A 65 -11.21 -5.01 -8.25
CA ASN A 65 -11.16 -6.33 -7.63
C ASN A 65 -10.32 -6.46 -6.34
N GLY A 66 -10.12 -5.36 -5.60
CA GLY A 66 -9.47 -5.41 -4.30
C GLY A 66 -10.34 -6.12 -3.27
N LEU A 67 -9.85 -7.22 -2.70
CA LEU A 67 -10.50 -7.91 -1.59
C LEU A 67 -9.88 -7.44 -0.27
N ILE A 68 -10.70 -7.22 0.75
CA ILE A 68 -10.25 -6.91 2.10
C ILE A 68 -10.72 -8.02 3.02
N ILE A 69 -9.79 -8.47 3.86
CA ILE A 69 -10.04 -9.36 4.99
C ILE A 69 -10.08 -8.47 6.22
N SER A 70 -11.15 -8.54 6.99
CA SER A 70 -11.30 -7.81 8.25
C SER A 70 -11.48 -8.78 9.39
N GLY A 71 -10.69 -8.58 10.44
CA GLY A 71 -10.99 -9.07 11.76
C GLY A 71 -11.53 -7.97 12.65
N ASN A 72 -11.48 -8.23 13.95
CA ASN A 72 -12.18 -7.43 14.95
C ASN A 72 -11.64 -6.00 15.05
N ASN A 73 -10.31 -5.81 15.01
CA ASN A 73 -9.68 -4.50 15.17
C ASN A 73 -8.94 -3.99 13.93
N LYS A 74 -8.68 -4.87 12.96
CA LYS A 74 -7.82 -4.56 11.82
C LYS A 74 -8.37 -5.17 10.56
N SER A 75 -8.02 -4.54 9.45
CA SER A 75 -8.26 -5.07 8.11
C SER A 75 -6.98 -5.01 7.29
N ILE A 76 -6.81 -5.99 6.41
CA ILE A 76 -5.72 -6.04 5.45
C ILE A 76 -6.28 -6.30 4.06
N GLY A 77 -5.65 -5.69 3.05
CA GLY A 77 -5.91 -6.05 1.66
C GLY A 77 -5.49 -7.49 1.45
N CYS A 78 -6.28 -8.25 0.69
CA CYS A 78 -5.96 -9.62 0.45
C CYS A 78 -4.76 -9.74 -0.50
N PRO A 79 -3.70 -10.42 -0.08
CA PRO A 79 -2.48 -10.53 -0.86
C PRO A 79 -2.61 -11.32 -2.17
N PHE A 80 -3.53 -12.30 -2.25
CA PHE A 80 -3.47 -13.33 -3.28
C PHE A 80 -4.63 -13.27 -4.28
N VAL A 81 -4.31 -13.62 -5.52
CA VAL A 81 -5.29 -13.99 -6.53
C VAL A 81 -5.99 -15.25 -6.02
N ASN A 82 -7.33 -15.20 -5.88
CA ASN A 82 -8.19 -16.26 -5.31
C ASN A 82 -8.26 -16.32 -3.77
N CYS A 83 -8.09 -15.19 -3.11
CA CYS A 83 -8.31 -15.05 -1.68
C CYS A 83 -9.64 -15.64 -1.16
N GLU A 84 -10.74 -15.38 -1.87
CA GLU A 84 -12.09 -15.87 -1.53
C GLU A 84 -12.19 -17.42 -1.57
N GLU A 85 -11.32 -18.10 -2.33
CA GLU A 85 -11.31 -19.56 -2.41
C GLU A 85 -10.51 -20.19 -1.27
N LYS A 86 -9.47 -19.50 -0.78
CA LYS A 86 -8.56 -20.01 0.25
C LYS A 86 -9.00 -19.68 1.67
N LEU A 87 -9.43 -18.44 1.88
CA LEU A 87 -9.79 -17.90 3.19
C LEU A 87 -11.29 -17.89 3.37
N SER A 88 -11.73 -18.26 4.57
CA SER A 88 -13.14 -18.28 4.96
C SER A 88 -13.35 -17.49 6.25
N VAL A 89 -14.56 -16.95 6.41
CA VAL A 89 -14.98 -16.33 7.68
C VAL A 89 -14.87 -17.38 8.78
N GLY A 90 -14.22 -17.01 9.88
CA GLY A 90 -13.90 -17.89 10.99
C GLY A 90 -12.46 -18.42 11.02
N ASP A 91 -11.72 -18.32 9.91
CA ASP A 91 -10.30 -18.64 9.91
C ASP A 91 -9.51 -17.63 10.74
N SER A 92 -8.34 -18.02 11.24
CA SER A 92 -7.42 -17.10 11.92
C SER A 92 -6.20 -16.87 11.05
N VAL A 93 -5.75 -15.63 10.99
CA VAL A 93 -4.60 -15.24 10.17
C VAL A 93 -3.61 -14.47 11.01
N SER A 94 -2.33 -14.82 10.87
CA SER A 94 -1.24 -14.28 11.66
C SER A 94 -0.09 -13.82 10.76
N LYS A 95 0.36 -12.58 10.95
CA LYS A 95 1.53 -11.99 10.32
C LYS A 95 2.18 -11.05 11.33
N ASP A 96 3.44 -11.34 11.61
CA ASP A 96 4.28 -10.47 12.41
C ASP A 96 4.84 -9.30 11.60
N SER A 97 5.09 -8.19 12.30
CA SER A 97 5.86 -7.08 11.74
C SER A 97 7.30 -7.54 11.46
N GLY A 98 7.85 -7.17 10.32
CA GLY A 98 9.14 -7.65 9.83
C GLY A 98 9.07 -8.95 9.02
N SER A 99 7.90 -9.61 8.95
CA SER A 99 7.70 -10.83 8.18
C SER A 99 6.85 -10.56 6.93
N LEU A 100 7.22 -11.19 5.83
CA LEU A 100 6.43 -11.27 4.60
C LEU A 100 5.62 -12.58 4.52
N LYS A 101 5.52 -13.31 5.62
CA LYS A 101 4.76 -14.56 5.70
C LYS A 101 3.45 -14.34 6.45
N LEU A 102 2.37 -14.78 5.82
CA LEU A 102 1.01 -14.79 6.36
C LEU A 102 0.63 -16.23 6.67
N GLU A 103 0.52 -16.54 7.94
CA GLU A 103 0.12 -17.86 8.40
C GLU A 103 -1.40 -17.95 8.45
N HIS A 104 -1.95 -18.98 7.81
CA HIS A 104 -3.38 -19.24 7.75
C HIS A 104 -3.73 -20.45 8.63
N TYR A 105 -4.66 -20.23 9.56
CA TYR A 105 -5.14 -21.23 10.49
C TYR A 105 -6.62 -21.49 10.33
N ARG A 106 -7.03 -22.76 10.40
CA ARG A 106 -8.43 -23.18 10.50
C ARG A 106 -8.57 -24.18 11.63
N ASP A 107 -9.55 -23.96 12.49
CA ASP A 107 -9.79 -24.80 13.69
C ASP A 107 -8.53 -25.01 14.54
N GLY A 108 -7.69 -23.96 14.65
CA GLY A 108 -6.44 -23.97 15.43
C GLY A 108 -5.28 -24.73 14.78
N LYS A 109 -5.42 -25.22 13.54
CA LYS A 109 -4.35 -25.89 12.79
C LYS A 109 -3.83 -24.98 11.69
N LEU A 110 -2.50 -24.92 11.54
CA LEU A 110 -1.84 -24.25 10.43
C LEU A 110 -2.17 -25.02 9.13
N LEU A 111 -2.85 -24.37 8.19
CA LEU A 111 -3.18 -24.94 6.88
C LEU A 111 -2.09 -24.65 5.86
N GLU A 112 -1.71 -23.38 5.74
CA GLU A 112 -0.68 -22.94 4.81
C GLU A 112 0.02 -21.69 5.34
N VAL A 113 1.23 -21.46 4.83
CA VAL A 113 1.97 -20.23 5.01
C VAL A 113 2.06 -19.58 3.65
N LEU A 114 1.45 -18.41 3.52
CA LEU A 114 1.41 -17.68 2.28
C LEU A 114 2.50 -16.60 2.30
N ASP A 115 3.31 -16.51 1.25
CA ASP A 115 4.41 -15.55 1.19
C ASP A 115 4.05 -14.38 0.26
N TYR A 116 4.16 -13.15 0.77
CA TYR A 116 3.92 -11.95 -0.03
C TYR A 116 4.93 -11.80 -1.19
N ASN A 117 6.09 -12.46 -1.12
CA ASN A 117 7.05 -12.52 -2.22
C ASN A 117 6.48 -13.23 -3.46
N ASP A 118 5.48 -14.08 -3.31
CA ASP A 118 4.88 -14.84 -4.43
C ASP A 118 3.81 -14.04 -5.19
N ILE A 119 3.49 -12.83 -4.71
CA ILE A 119 2.48 -11.99 -5.33
C ILE A 119 3.01 -11.39 -6.64
N TYR A 120 2.18 -11.48 -7.68
CA TYR A 120 2.40 -10.77 -8.93
C TYR A 120 1.84 -9.35 -8.84
N ILE A 121 2.72 -8.36 -8.96
CA ILE A 121 2.35 -6.96 -9.11
C ILE A 121 2.64 -6.56 -10.54
N ARG A 122 1.61 -6.08 -11.25
CA ARG A 122 1.78 -5.56 -12.60
C ARG A 122 2.62 -4.29 -12.50
N GLU A 123 3.80 -4.34 -13.11
CA GLU A 123 4.58 -3.13 -13.37
C GLU A 123 3.82 -2.24 -14.35
N GLY A 124 3.83 -0.92 -14.14
CA GLY A 124 3.12 0.05 -14.97
C GLY A 124 3.40 -0.13 -16.47
N TRP A 125 2.49 0.36 -17.31
CA TRP A 125 2.66 0.44 -18.76
C TRP A 125 3.66 1.55 -19.13
#